data_AF-A0A2E6ZIB1-F1
#
_entry.id   AF-A0A2E6ZIB1-F1
#
_cell.length_a   1.000
_cell.length_b   1.000
_cell.length_c   1.000
_cell.angle_alpha   90.00
_cell.angle_beta   90.00
_cell.angle_gamma   90.00
#
_symmetry.space_group_name_H-M   'P 1'
#
loop_
_entity.id
_entity.type
_entity.pdbx_description
1 polymer ?
#
loop_
_entity_poly.entity_id
_entity_poly.type
_entity_poly.pdbx_seq_one_letter_code
_entity_poly.pdbx_strand_id
1 'polypeptide(L)'
;MGYAQGDTILDDEYNTFATGNAAGSGDNSVANLNTLWGTGTGDKGYGESSTISAVSAGATITAAQWNTLLGRIETIGAHQATTVTNYSTLSSSDTITFLSTVSTDITNCTTKRVNAAAVASDITTNGAVAG
;
A
#
# COMPACT_ATOMS: atom_id res chain seq x y z
N MET A 1 -16.95 -9.37 0.53
CA MET A 1 -16.21 -8.10 0.50
C MET A 1 -16.95 -7.11 -0.34
N GLY A 2 -17.70 -6.23 0.32
CA GLY A 2 -18.46 -5.17 -0.32
C GLY A 2 -17.71 -3.86 -0.08
N TYR A 3 -16.64 -3.60 -0.84
CA TYR A 3 -16.09 -2.25 -0.90
C TYR A 3 -16.97 -1.45 -1.85
N ALA A 4 -18.08 -0.91 -1.35
CA ALA A 4 -19.07 -0.17 -2.13
C ALA A 4 -19.40 1.20 -1.53
N GLN A 5 -19.87 2.11 -2.39
CA GLN A 5 -20.24 3.45 -1.97
C GLN A 5 -21.43 3.40 -1.00
N GLY A 6 -21.28 4.04 0.16
CA GLY A 6 -22.31 4.09 1.20
C GLY A 6 -22.11 3.06 2.31
N ASP A 7 -21.21 2.09 2.12
CA ASP A 7 -20.81 1.15 3.17
C ASP A 7 -19.72 1.75 4.06
N THR A 8 -19.79 1.43 5.35
CA THR A 8 -18.70 1.71 6.29
C THR A 8 -17.52 0.82 5.94
N ILE A 9 -16.32 1.39 5.82
CA ILE A 9 -15.11 0.59 5.63
C ILE A 9 -14.94 -0.32 6.86
N LEU A 10 -14.94 -1.63 6.64
CA LEU A 10 -14.68 -2.60 7.70
C LEU A 10 -13.19 -2.90 7.76
N ASP A 11 -12.77 -3.44 8.91
CA ASP A 11 -11.40 -3.90 9.16
C ASP A 11 -10.94 -4.90 8.09
N ASP A 12 -11.86 -5.70 7.57
CA ASP A 12 -11.64 -6.62 6.46
C ASP A 12 -11.08 -5.93 5.19
N GLU A 13 -11.67 -4.84 4.72
CA GLU A 13 -11.19 -4.14 3.53
C GLU A 13 -9.85 -3.44 3.79
N TYR A 14 -9.70 -2.82 4.96
CA TYR A 14 -8.44 -2.21 5.37
C TYR A 14 -7.30 -3.24 5.43
N ASN A 15 -7.54 -4.40 6.04
CA ASN A 15 -6.58 -5.49 6.11
C ASN A 15 -6.26 -6.04 4.73
N THR A 16 -7.26 -6.15 3.85
CA THR A 16 -7.03 -6.58 2.47
C THR A 16 -6.09 -5.62 1.74
N PHE A 17 -6.24 -4.30 1.91
CA PHE A 17 -5.34 -3.31 1.31
C PHE A 17 -3.93 -3.30 1.95
N ALA A 18 -3.87 -3.43 3.27
CA ALA A 18 -2.60 -3.39 4.01
C ALA A 18 -1.79 -4.67 3.82
N THR A 19 -2.41 -5.84 4.03
CA THR A 19 -1.75 -7.14 4.13
C THR A 19 -2.09 -8.11 3.00
N GLY A 20 -3.07 -7.81 2.15
CA GLY A 20 -3.47 -8.68 1.02
C GLY A 20 -4.56 -9.70 1.37
N ASN A 21 -4.99 -9.74 2.64
CA ASN A 21 -6.03 -10.64 3.11
C ASN A 21 -6.82 -9.96 4.23
N ALA A 22 -8.14 -10.11 4.22
CA ALA A 22 -9.04 -9.62 5.25
C ALA A 22 -8.69 -10.09 6.67
N ALA A 23 -8.15 -11.31 6.80
CA ALA A 23 -7.73 -11.86 8.08
C ALA A 23 -6.50 -11.17 8.69
N GLY A 24 -5.85 -10.23 7.98
CA GLY A 24 -4.63 -9.57 8.45
C GLY A 24 -3.38 -10.44 8.45
N SER A 25 -3.52 -11.72 8.11
CA SER A 25 -2.40 -12.62 7.83
C SER A 25 -1.82 -12.22 6.48
N GLY A 26 -0.64 -11.60 6.49
CA GLY A 26 0.01 -11.10 5.27
C GLY A 26 0.04 -12.14 4.15
N ASP A 27 -0.52 -11.80 3.00
CA ASP A 27 -0.51 -12.61 1.79
C ASP A 27 0.31 -11.90 0.72
N ASN A 28 1.55 -12.34 0.53
CA ASN A 28 2.47 -11.80 -0.46
C ASN A 28 2.14 -12.23 -1.90
N SER A 29 1.17 -13.13 -2.09
CA SER A 29 0.67 -13.55 -3.41
C SER A 29 -0.26 -12.50 -4.04
N VAL A 30 -0.90 -11.67 -3.20
CA VAL A 30 -1.88 -10.66 -3.61
C VAL A 30 -1.26 -9.26 -3.61
N ALA A 31 -1.80 -8.37 -4.45
CA ALA A 31 -1.47 -6.95 -4.46
C ALA A 31 -1.78 -6.29 -3.10
N ASN A 32 -0.76 -5.90 -2.33
CA ASN A 32 -0.95 -5.17 -1.08
C ASN A 32 0.23 -4.25 -0.74
N LEU A 33 -0.04 -3.26 0.11
CA LEU A 33 0.93 -2.23 0.47
C LEU A 33 2.12 -2.79 1.25
N ASN A 34 1.91 -3.74 2.17
CA ASN A 34 3.00 -4.35 2.94
C ASN A 34 3.96 -5.16 2.07
N THR A 35 3.46 -5.78 1.00
CA THR A 35 4.30 -6.53 0.06
C THR A 35 5.10 -5.60 -0.86
N LEU A 36 4.55 -4.43 -1.20
CA LEU A 36 5.25 -3.40 -1.97
C LEU A 36 6.30 -2.66 -1.13
N TRP A 37 5.97 -2.36 0.13
CA TRP A 37 6.82 -1.58 1.03
C TRP A 37 7.86 -2.45 1.75
N GLY A 38 7.47 -3.64 2.18
CA GLY A 38 8.21 -4.51 3.09
C GLY A 38 9.59 -4.99 2.61
N THR A 39 10.20 -5.87 3.40
CA THR A 39 11.52 -6.49 3.16
C THR A 39 11.69 -7.14 1.79
N GLY A 40 10.59 -7.48 1.13
CA GLY A 40 10.57 -7.88 -0.27
C GLY A 40 10.81 -9.35 -0.52
N THR A 41 10.27 -9.83 -1.64
CA THR A 41 10.41 -11.20 -2.11
C THR A 41 10.29 -11.21 -3.63
N GLY A 42 11.36 -11.61 -4.33
CA GLY A 42 11.45 -11.52 -5.79
C GLY A 42 11.49 -10.06 -6.27
N ASP A 43 10.62 -9.69 -7.21
CA ASP A 43 10.57 -8.36 -7.83
C ASP A 43 9.72 -7.33 -7.03
N LYS A 44 9.53 -7.55 -5.72
CA LYS A 44 8.63 -6.75 -4.88
C LYS A 44 9.29 -6.44 -3.54
N GLY A 45 8.97 -5.28 -2.96
CA GLY A 45 9.40 -4.85 -1.63
C GLY A 45 10.55 -3.86 -1.67
N TYR A 46 10.37 -2.70 -1.03
CA TYR A 46 11.39 -1.65 -0.95
C TYR A 46 12.45 -1.88 0.13
N GLY A 47 12.36 -2.97 0.89
CA GLY A 47 13.33 -3.29 1.94
C GLY A 47 12.99 -2.66 3.29
N GLU A 48 11.79 -2.09 3.43
CA GLU A 48 11.42 -1.33 4.63
C GLU A 48 10.79 -2.22 5.70
N SER A 49 11.18 -2.03 6.96
CA SER A 49 10.63 -2.80 8.10
C SER A 49 9.33 -2.23 8.67
N SER A 50 8.95 -1.00 8.27
CA SER A 50 7.76 -0.30 8.78
C SER A 50 6.49 -0.73 8.03
N THR A 51 5.91 -1.87 8.39
CA THR A 51 4.66 -2.35 7.78
C THR A 51 3.42 -1.75 8.46
N ILE A 52 2.32 -1.69 7.70
CA ILE A 52 1.00 -1.31 8.22
C ILE A 52 0.46 -2.51 9.02
N SER A 53 0.12 -2.29 10.29
CA SER A 53 -0.49 -3.33 11.12
C SER A 53 -1.94 -3.60 10.72
N ALA A 54 -2.31 -4.87 10.71
CA ALA A 54 -3.70 -5.29 10.55
C ALA A 54 -4.55 -4.89 11.77
N VAL A 55 -5.84 -4.72 11.53
CA VAL A 55 -6.89 -4.49 12.51
C VAL A 55 -7.59 -5.82 12.80
N SER A 56 -7.87 -6.12 14.05
CA SER A 56 -8.58 -7.37 14.39
C SER A 56 -10.03 -7.38 13.88
N ALA A 57 -10.52 -8.56 13.54
CA ALA A 57 -11.91 -8.81 13.16
C ALA A 57 -12.92 -8.09 14.06
N GLY A 58 -13.72 -7.18 13.51
CA GLY A 58 -14.77 -6.45 14.23
C GLY A 58 -14.27 -5.28 15.08
N ALA A 59 -13.00 -4.87 14.97
CA ALA A 59 -12.49 -3.65 15.56
C ALA A 59 -12.64 -2.46 14.59
N THR A 60 -12.85 -1.27 15.15
CA THR A 60 -12.97 -0.04 14.35
C THR A 60 -11.60 0.45 13.89
N ILE A 61 -11.46 0.73 12.60
CA ILE A 61 -10.27 1.38 12.05
C ILE A 61 -10.23 2.83 12.54
N THR A 62 -9.08 3.25 13.05
CA THR A 62 -8.88 4.64 13.49
C THR A 62 -8.46 5.54 12.32
N ALA A 63 -8.81 6.83 12.37
CA ALA A 63 -8.38 7.82 11.38
C ALA A 63 -6.84 7.84 11.21
N ALA A 64 -6.09 7.62 12.28
CA ALA A 64 -4.62 7.53 12.24
C ALA A 64 -4.12 6.32 11.42
N GLN A 65 -4.75 5.15 11.60
CA GLN A 65 -4.45 3.96 10.79
C GLN A 65 -4.79 4.20 9.32
N TRP A 66 -5.95 4.81 9.04
CA TRP A 66 -6.36 5.16 7.69
C TRP A 66 -5.38 6.14 7.01
N ASN A 67 -4.99 7.21 7.71
CA ASN A 67 -3.99 8.17 7.19
C ASN A 67 -2.64 7.50 6.90
N THR A 68 -2.22 6.56 7.75
CA THR A 68 -0.99 5.79 7.53
C THR A 68 -1.08 4.98 6.23
N LEU A 69 -2.24 4.37 5.96
CA LEU A 69 -2.50 3.64 4.73
C LEU A 69 -2.48 4.55 3.50
N LEU A 70 -3.16 5.69 3.56
CA LEU A 70 -3.21 6.65 2.46
C LEU A 70 -1.84 7.26 2.15
N GLY A 71 -1.11 7.71 3.18
CA GLY A 71 0.24 8.24 3.01
C GLY A 71 1.23 7.20 2.46
N ARG A 72 1.01 5.91 2.76
CA ARG A 72 1.79 4.81 2.18
C ARG A 72 1.52 4.68 0.68
N ILE A 73 0.27 4.80 0.23
CA ILE A 73 -0.08 4.79 -1.20
C ILE A 73 0.64 5.93 -1.92
N GLU A 74 0.61 7.14 -1.36
CA GLU A 74 1.30 8.31 -1.91
C GLU A 74 2.82 8.11 -1.99
N THR A 75 3.43 7.59 -0.94
CA THR A 75 4.87 7.32 -0.90
C THR A 75 5.27 6.27 -1.93
N ILE A 76 4.52 5.17 -2.03
CA ILE A 76 4.77 4.14 -3.05
C ILE A 76 4.57 4.73 -4.45
N GLY A 77 3.51 5.53 -4.64
CA GLY A 77 3.22 6.21 -5.89
C GLY A 77 4.38 7.09 -6.35
N ALA A 78 4.90 7.90 -5.45
CA ALA A 78 6.08 8.75 -5.67
C ALA A 78 7.32 7.93 -6.02
N HIS A 79 7.59 6.84 -5.31
CA HIS A 79 8.72 5.94 -5.60
C HIS A 79 8.66 5.31 -7.00
N GLN A 80 7.46 5.08 -7.53
CA GLN A 80 7.26 4.49 -8.86
C GLN A 80 7.06 5.53 -9.97
N ALA A 81 7.15 6.81 -9.64
CA ALA A 81 6.77 7.92 -10.53
C ALA A 81 5.37 7.71 -11.14
N THR A 82 4.42 7.17 -10.38
CA THR A 82 3.02 7.02 -10.78
C THR A 82 2.16 8.06 -10.08
N THR A 83 1.15 8.55 -10.80
CA THR A 83 0.14 9.44 -10.22
C THR A 83 -0.82 8.60 -9.39
N VAL A 84 -1.06 9.03 -8.16
CA VAL A 84 -2.12 8.52 -7.27
C VAL A 84 -2.96 9.69 -6.79
N THR A 85 -4.14 9.40 -6.27
CA THR A 85 -4.99 10.43 -5.66
C THR A 85 -4.28 11.03 -4.44
N ASN A 86 -4.32 12.34 -4.32
CA ASN A 86 -3.81 13.02 -3.13
C ASN A 86 -4.91 13.00 -2.06
N TYR A 87 -4.66 12.32 -0.95
CA TYR A 87 -5.68 12.10 0.06
C TYR A 87 -5.53 13.09 1.20
N SER A 88 -6.63 13.73 1.57
CA SER A 88 -6.65 14.60 2.76
C SER A 88 -6.53 13.77 4.03
N THR A 89 -5.68 14.21 4.97
CA THR A 89 -5.54 13.57 6.27
C THR A 89 -6.82 13.73 7.09
N LEU A 90 -7.31 12.64 7.67
CA LEU A 90 -8.44 12.61 8.59
C LEU A 90 -7.99 12.91 10.03
N SER A 91 -8.80 13.63 10.78
CA SER A 91 -8.65 13.81 12.24
C SER A 91 -9.35 12.68 12.99
N SER A 92 -9.06 12.50 14.27
CA SER A 92 -9.65 11.43 15.10
C SER A 92 -11.18 11.46 15.19
N SER A 93 -11.80 12.62 14.94
CA SER A 93 -13.25 12.82 14.93
C SER A 93 -13.88 12.61 13.55
N ASP A 94 -13.06 12.46 12.50
CA ASP A 94 -13.56 12.27 11.14
C ASP A 94 -13.97 10.82 10.90
N THR A 95 -15.03 10.65 10.11
CA THR A 95 -15.51 9.33 9.71
C THR A 95 -14.75 8.85 8.48
N ILE A 96 -14.22 7.63 8.54
CA ILE A 96 -13.61 6.98 7.38
C ILE A 96 -14.74 6.61 6.41
N THR A 97 -14.75 7.25 5.25
CA THR A 97 -15.74 7.01 4.20
C THR A 97 -15.13 6.22 3.05
N PHE A 98 -16.00 5.60 2.26
CA PHE A 98 -15.60 4.91 1.04
C PHE A 98 -14.92 5.87 0.05
N LEU A 99 -13.69 5.52 -0.35
CA LEU A 99 -12.89 6.24 -1.33
C LEU A 99 -12.64 5.31 -2.52
N SER A 100 -13.51 5.39 -3.53
CA SER A 100 -13.44 4.54 -4.74
C SER A 100 -12.04 4.47 -5.39
N THR A 101 -11.24 5.52 -5.23
CA THR A 101 -9.89 5.64 -5.80
C THR A 101 -8.85 4.78 -5.09
N VAL A 102 -9.05 4.40 -3.82
CA VAL A 102 -8.04 3.69 -3.01
C VAL A 102 -7.68 2.35 -3.64
N SER A 103 -8.67 1.55 -4.02
CA SER A 103 -8.41 0.26 -4.69
C SER A 103 -7.72 0.44 -6.04
N THR A 104 -8.09 1.48 -6.80
CA THR A 104 -7.46 1.79 -8.09
C THR A 104 -6.00 2.21 -7.91
N ASP A 105 -5.70 3.07 -6.95
CA ASP A 105 -4.35 3.56 -6.68
C ASP A 105 -3.43 2.43 -6.18
N ILE A 106 -3.91 1.56 -5.28
CA ILE A 106 -3.16 0.37 -4.85
C ILE A 106 -2.86 -0.54 -6.05
N THR A 107 -3.83 -0.73 -6.95
CA THR A 107 -3.65 -1.53 -8.17
C THR A 107 -2.65 -0.89 -9.13
N ASN A 108 -2.68 0.44 -9.29
CA ASN A 108 -1.72 1.19 -10.09
C ASN A 108 -0.30 1.06 -9.52
N CYS A 109 -0.12 1.30 -8.23
CA CYS A 109 1.13 1.08 -7.50
C CYS A 109 1.60 -0.38 -7.58
N THR A 110 0.68 -1.33 -7.59
CA THR A 110 1.05 -2.73 -7.78
C THR A 110 1.49 -3.00 -9.20
N THR A 111 0.81 -2.47 -10.21
CA THR A 111 1.11 -2.72 -11.63
C THR A 111 2.40 -2.04 -12.06
N LYS A 112 2.65 -0.81 -11.60
CA LYS A 112 3.86 -0.04 -11.91
C LYS A 112 5.08 -0.47 -11.09
N ARG A 113 4.94 -1.39 -10.12
CA ARG A 113 6.07 -1.96 -9.36
C ARG A 113 7.16 -2.58 -10.24
N VAL A 114 6.81 -3.16 -11.39
CA VAL A 114 7.79 -3.71 -12.35
C VAL A 114 8.53 -2.63 -13.11
N ASN A 115 7.98 -1.42 -13.19
CA ASN A 115 8.70 -0.26 -13.70
C ASN A 115 9.79 0.14 -12.69
N ALA A 116 9.51 0.08 -11.38
CA ALA A 116 10.52 0.22 -10.33
C ALA A 116 11.63 -0.84 -10.47
N ALA A 117 11.29 -2.10 -10.79
CA ALA A 117 12.28 -3.14 -11.09
C ALA A 117 13.14 -2.80 -12.33
N ALA A 118 12.55 -2.17 -13.36
CA ALA A 118 13.30 -1.68 -14.51
C ALA A 118 14.28 -0.55 -14.16
N VAL A 119 13.96 0.33 -13.20
CA VAL A 119 14.89 1.36 -12.69
C VAL A 119 15.85 0.83 -11.62
N ALA A 120 15.48 -0.21 -10.87
CA ALA A 120 16.36 -0.87 -9.89
C ALA A 120 17.41 -1.77 -10.59
N SER A 121 17.10 -2.29 -11.78
CA SER A 121 18.11 -2.89 -12.66
C SER A 121 19.17 -1.88 -13.14
N ASP A 122 18.92 -0.57 -13.04
CA ASP A 122 19.90 0.46 -13.41
C ASP A 122 20.92 0.78 -12.28
N ILE A 123 20.75 0.20 -11.08
CA ILE A 123 21.72 0.35 -9.97
C ILE A 123 22.67 -0.85 -9.81
N THR A 124 22.59 -1.88 -10.65
CA THR A 124 23.51 -3.05 -10.53
C THR A 124 24.48 -3.25 -11.69
N THR A 125 24.70 -2.30 -12.60
CA THR A 125 25.64 -2.57 -13.73
C THR A 125 26.55 -1.45 -14.23
N ASN A 126 26.89 -0.40 -13.45
CA ASN A 126 28.08 0.38 -13.81
C ASN A 126 28.74 1.15 -12.64
N GLY A 127 29.38 0.40 -11.74
CA GLY A 127 30.29 0.94 -10.72
C GLY A 127 31.69 0.30 -10.76
N ALA A 128 32.08 -0.30 -11.88
CA ALA A 128 33.48 -0.58 -12.17
C ALA A 128 33.93 0.39 -13.25
N VAL A 129 34.74 1.39 -12.88
CA VAL A 129 35.73 1.90 -13.82
C VAL A 129 37.07 1.87 -13.10
N ALA A 130 37.94 1.03 -13.64
CA ALA A 130 39.36 1.06 -13.37
C ALA A 130 39.93 2.41 -13.84
N GLY A 131 40.82 2.97 -13.04
CA GLY A 131 41.64 4.14 -13.32
C GLY A 131 42.68 4.30 -12.23
#